data_AF-A0A183U0X1-F1
#
_entry.id   AF-A0A183U0X1-F1
#
_cell.length_a   1.000
_cell.length_b   1.000
_cell.length_c   1.000
_cell.angle_alpha   90.00
_cell.angle_beta   90.00
_cell.angle_gamma   90.00
#
_symmetry.space_group_name_H-M   'P 1'
#
loop_
_entity.id
_entity.type
_entity.pdbx_description
1 polymer ?
#
loop_
_entity_poly.entity_id
_entity_poly.type
_entity_poly.pdbx_seq_one_letter_code
_entity_poly.pdbx_strand_id
1 'polypeptide(L)'
;MREKELEVDDERLLATLEHNRTAQPSPASMAKIFLMVMLYYPLSITLTFYQKWFINIYKLPLLVAMCHYVVKYLIAILVRRVIECVREKRLRVALRDQLRWLAPIGVCASFDIGLSNWALKYVTVSLYTMAKSTSILFIVAFALFLRLERWRASLGVAAVLIASGLFLFTWRSSQLDVRGLLLIELAAACTGVRWTVSQLVMQSEQKCSLKHPLDMIIHVQPWMLLAILPLVFLFEGSELSFETIFFYGGTFAPIQILLLITLGGLLALSMEMAGKVLLSDFRG
;
A
#
# COMPACT_ATOMS: atom_id res chain seq x y z
N MET A 1 26.36 11.67 -42.07
CA MET A 1 27.15 10.80 -41.15
C MET A 1 26.57 10.80 -39.75
N ARG A 2 26.39 11.97 -39.11
CA ARG A 2 25.87 12.08 -37.73
C ARG A 2 24.44 11.57 -37.52
N GLU A 3 23.55 11.66 -38.51
CA GLU A 3 22.19 11.08 -38.43
C GLU A 3 22.17 9.55 -38.52
N LYS A 4 23.06 8.96 -39.33
CA LYS A 4 23.19 7.49 -39.44
C LYS A 4 23.81 6.87 -38.17
N GLU A 5 24.66 7.60 -37.46
CA GLU A 5 25.19 7.15 -36.16
C GLU A 5 24.12 7.20 -35.07
N LEU A 6 23.20 8.18 -35.13
CA LEU A 6 22.10 8.32 -34.17
C LEU A 6 21.05 7.20 -34.34
N GLU A 7 20.69 6.86 -35.58
CA GLU A 7 19.76 5.74 -35.87
C GLU A 7 20.33 4.38 -35.45
N VAL A 8 21.64 4.16 -35.64
CA VAL A 8 22.30 2.91 -35.26
C VAL A 8 22.41 2.77 -33.74
N ASP A 9 22.56 3.88 -33.00
CA ASP A 9 22.56 3.86 -31.54
C ASP A 9 21.15 3.60 -30.98
N ASP A 10 20.12 4.18 -31.59
CA ASP A 10 18.71 3.95 -31.21
C ASP A 10 18.26 2.51 -31.51
N GLU A 11 18.64 1.92 -32.65
CA GLU A 11 18.38 0.50 -32.94
C GLU A 11 19.11 -0.44 -31.98
N ARG A 12 20.36 -0.13 -31.61
CA ARG A 12 21.09 -0.92 -30.60
C ARG A 12 20.49 -0.77 -29.22
N LEU A 13 20.03 0.43 -28.85
CA LEU A 13 19.32 0.67 -27.61
C LEU A 13 18.01 -0.13 -27.60
N LEU A 14 17.22 -0.07 -28.67
CA LEU A 14 15.96 -0.81 -28.83
C LEU A 14 16.18 -2.33 -28.81
N ALA A 15 17.21 -2.85 -29.49
CA ALA A 15 17.56 -4.27 -29.49
C ALA A 15 18.04 -4.73 -28.11
N THR A 16 18.79 -3.89 -27.38
CA THR A 16 19.22 -4.17 -26.00
C THR A 16 18.02 -4.15 -25.05
N LEU A 17 17.07 -3.23 -25.25
CA LEU A 17 15.83 -3.16 -24.49
C LEU A 17 14.92 -4.36 -24.77
N GLU A 18 14.80 -4.82 -26.02
CA GLU A 18 14.05 -6.03 -26.39
C GLU A 18 14.71 -7.31 -25.87
N HIS A 19 16.04 -7.40 -25.91
CA HIS A 19 16.79 -8.52 -25.35
C HIS A 19 16.62 -8.60 -23.82
N ASN A 20 16.66 -7.45 -23.13
CA ASN A 20 16.48 -7.40 -21.68
C ASN A 20 15.01 -7.69 -21.27
N ARG A 21 14.05 -7.38 -22.15
CA ARG A 21 12.62 -7.67 -21.98
C ARG A 21 12.25 -9.14 -22.22
N THR A 22 13.10 -9.88 -22.96
CA THR A 22 12.91 -11.30 -23.28
C THR A 22 13.82 -12.24 -22.48
N ALA A 23 14.81 -11.69 -21.77
CA ALA A 23 15.68 -12.44 -20.89
C ALA A 23 14.88 -13.03 -19.71
N GLN A 24 14.90 -14.36 -19.58
CA GLN A 24 14.33 -15.02 -18.40
C GLN A 24 15.06 -14.54 -17.14
N PRO A 25 14.32 -14.27 -16.05
CA PRO A 25 14.91 -13.80 -14.80
C PRO A 25 15.93 -14.82 -14.29
N SER A 26 17.11 -14.35 -13.90
CA SER A 26 18.17 -15.22 -13.40
C SER A 26 17.66 -16.10 -12.23
N PRO A 27 18.16 -17.33 -12.05
CA PRO A 27 17.77 -18.20 -10.94
C PRO A 27 17.91 -17.52 -9.57
N ALA A 28 18.92 -16.65 -9.41
CA ALA A 28 19.14 -15.85 -8.21
C ALA A 28 18.04 -14.78 -8.00
N SER A 29 17.59 -14.11 -9.07
CA SER A 29 16.47 -13.16 -9.02
C SER A 29 15.17 -13.87 -8.64
N MET A 30 14.92 -15.06 -9.20
CA MET A 30 13.74 -15.86 -8.88
C MET A 30 13.76 -16.34 -7.42
N ALA A 31 14.90 -16.81 -6.94
CA ALA A 31 15.08 -17.20 -5.53
C ALA A 31 14.85 -16.01 -4.57
N LYS A 32 15.34 -14.81 -4.93
CA LYS A 32 15.11 -13.58 -4.17
C LYS A 32 13.62 -13.25 -4.10
N ILE A 33 12.90 -13.26 -5.23
CA ILE A 33 11.45 -13.01 -5.26
C ILE A 33 10.71 -14.03 -4.39
N PHE A 34 11.00 -15.32 -4.55
CA PHE A 34 10.39 -16.37 -3.75
C PHE A 34 10.61 -16.15 -2.24
N LEU A 35 11.85 -15.84 -1.83
CA LEU A 35 12.17 -15.54 -0.44
C LEU A 35 11.39 -14.32 0.09
N MET A 36 11.30 -13.25 -0.71
CA MET A 36 10.53 -12.05 -0.32
C MET A 36 9.04 -12.35 -0.17
N VAL A 37 8.46 -13.18 -1.05
CA VAL A 37 7.07 -13.63 -0.95
C VAL A 37 6.86 -14.47 0.32
N MET A 38 7.76 -15.41 0.59
CA MET A 38 7.74 -16.24 1.80
C MET A 38 7.89 -15.43 3.08
N LEU A 39 8.59 -14.29 3.04
CA LEU A 39 8.69 -13.36 4.17
C LEU A 39 7.43 -12.48 4.30
N TYR A 40 6.88 -12.02 3.17
CA TYR A 40 5.73 -11.12 3.13
C TYR A 40 4.45 -11.74 3.71
N TYR A 41 4.12 -12.99 3.33
CA TYR A 41 2.87 -13.61 3.75
C TYR A 41 2.75 -13.82 5.27
N PRO A 42 3.74 -14.41 5.98
CA PRO A 42 3.71 -14.53 7.44
C PRO A 42 3.61 -13.19 8.15
N LEU A 43 4.33 -12.16 7.66
CA LEU A 43 4.24 -10.80 8.21
C LEU A 43 2.84 -10.22 8.03
N SER A 44 2.24 -10.39 6.85
CA SER A 44 0.89 -9.92 6.55
C SER A 44 -0.17 -10.63 7.41
N ILE A 45 -0.07 -11.95 7.55
CA ILE A 45 -0.99 -12.75 8.37
C ILE A 45 -0.86 -12.36 9.84
N THR A 46 0.36 -12.28 10.36
CA THR A 46 0.64 -11.87 11.75
C THR A 46 0.07 -10.48 12.03
N LEU A 47 0.31 -9.51 11.14
CA LEU A 47 -0.24 -8.16 11.27
C LEU A 47 -1.77 -8.16 11.28
N THR A 48 -2.41 -9.00 10.47
CA THR A 48 -3.88 -9.10 10.40
C THR A 48 -4.47 -9.64 11.69
N PHE A 49 -3.93 -10.72 12.24
CA PHE A 49 -4.36 -11.27 13.52
C PHE A 49 -4.09 -10.31 14.68
N TYR A 50 -2.91 -9.69 14.68
CA TYR A 50 -2.54 -8.66 15.66
C TYR A 50 -3.53 -7.50 15.63
N GLN A 51 -3.82 -6.94 14.45
CA GLN A 51 -4.75 -5.82 14.31
C GLN A 51 -6.17 -6.21 14.75
N LYS A 52 -6.66 -7.40 14.38
CA LYS A 52 -7.98 -7.88 14.82
C LYS A 52 -8.07 -8.02 16.33
N TRP A 53 -7.05 -8.62 16.96
CA TRP A 53 -6.98 -8.73 18.41
C TRP A 53 -6.94 -7.35 19.08
N PHE A 54 -6.12 -6.45 18.55
CA PHE A 54 -5.94 -5.11 19.11
C PHE A 54 -7.19 -4.24 19.01
N ILE A 55 -7.90 -4.25 17.86
CA ILE A 55 -9.16 -3.51 17.66
C ILE A 55 -10.27 -4.02 18.59
N ASN A 56 -10.34 -5.33 18.85
CA ASN A 56 -11.35 -5.89 19.76
C ASN A 56 -11.23 -5.34 21.18
N ILE A 57 -10.01 -4.97 21.59
CA ILE A 57 -9.73 -4.41 22.91
C ILE A 57 -9.80 -2.88 22.87
N TYR A 58 -9.21 -2.28 21.83
CA TYR A 58 -9.09 -0.85 21.64
C TYR A 58 -9.96 -0.40 20.46
N LYS A 59 -11.20 0.02 20.76
CA LYS A 59 -12.27 0.29 19.80
C LYS A 59 -12.09 1.58 18.97
N LEU A 60 -10.85 2.01 18.76
CA LEU A 60 -10.45 3.21 17.98
C LEU A 60 -9.49 2.82 16.84
N PRO A 61 -9.94 2.05 15.83
CA PRO A 61 -9.08 1.53 14.76
C PRO A 61 -8.34 2.60 13.95
N LEU A 62 -8.93 3.78 13.70
CA LEU A 62 -8.32 4.85 12.91
C LEU A 62 -7.24 5.59 13.70
N LEU A 63 -7.49 5.86 14.99
CA LEU A 63 -6.47 6.42 15.89
C LEU A 63 -5.26 5.49 15.97
N VAL A 64 -5.49 4.19 16.10
CA VAL A 64 -4.41 3.18 16.11
C VAL A 64 -3.63 3.19 14.80
N ALA A 65 -4.32 3.23 13.65
CA ALA A 65 -3.66 3.32 12.36
C ALA A 65 -2.80 4.60 12.23
N MET A 66 -3.31 5.73 12.72
CA MET A 66 -2.57 6.99 12.79
C MET A 66 -1.30 6.85 13.67
N CYS A 67 -1.39 6.21 14.83
CA CYS A 67 -0.24 5.95 15.68
C CYS A 67 0.79 5.02 15.01
N HIS A 68 0.34 3.96 14.32
CA HIS A 68 1.23 3.11 13.53
C HIS A 68 1.96 3.91 12.45
N TYR A 69 1.29 4.86 11.78
CA TYR A 69 1.92 5.74 10.79
C TYR A 69 3.03 6.60 11.38
N VAL A 70 2.81 7.16 12.58
CA VAL A 70 3.82 7.95 13.30
C VAL A 70 5.01 7.07 13.68
N VAL A 71 4.77 5.91 14.30
CA VAL A 71 5.84 4.97 14.67
C VAL A 71 6.64 4.55 13.44
N LYS A 72 5.97 4.16 12.36
CA LYS A 72 6.62 3.78 11.10
C LYS A 72 7.50 4.90 10.55
N TYR A 73 7.00 6.14 10.59
CA TYR A 73 7.76 7.30 10.14
C TYR A 73 9.04 7.50 10.98
N LEU A 74 8.92 7.45 12.31
CA LEU A 74 10.04 7.63 13.23
C LEU A 74 11.09 6.53 13.06
N ILE A 75 10.68 5.27 13.00
CA ILE A 75 11.59 4.13 12.77
C ILE A 75 12.25 4.26 11.40
N ALA A 76 11.50 4.60 10.35
CA ALA A 76 12.05 4.73 9.01
C ALA A 76 13.08 5.87 8.92
N ILE A 77 12.85 7.01 9.57
CA ILE A 77 13.84 8.08 9.69
C ILE A 77 15.06 7.59 10.46
N LEU A 78 14.88 6.91 11.59
CA LEU A 78 16.00 6.39 12.39
C LEU A 78 16.88 5.45 11.55
N VAL A 79 16.26 4.49 10.85
CA VAL A 79 16.95 3.57 9.94
C VAL A 79 17.68 4.35 8.84
N ARG A 80 17.05 5.36 8.24
CA ARG A 80 17.70 6.21 7.23
C ARG A 80 18.91 6.94 7.80
N ARG A 81 18.80 7.52 9.00
CA ARG A 81 19.92 8.21 9.66
C ARG A 81 21.09 7.27 9.91
N VAL A 82 20.82 6.06 10.42
CA VAL A 82 21.86 5.04 10.63
C VAL A 82 22.53 4.65 9.30
N ILE A 83 21.77 4.47 8.23
CA ILE A 83 22.32 4.18 6.90
C ILE A 83 23.16 5.34 6.37
N GLU A 84 22.69 6.59 6.51
CA GLU A 84 23.43 7.80 6.10
C GLU A 84 24.67 8.09 6.96
N CYS A 85 24.80 7.49 8.14
CA CYS A 85 26.05 7.52 8.90
C CYS A 85 27.13 6.62 8.28
N VAL A 86 26.74 5.56 7.58
CA VAL A 86 27.66 4.54 7.02
C VAL A 86 27.85 4.72 5.50
N ARG A 87 26.85 5.26 4.80
CA ARG A 87 26.80 5.45 3.34
C ARG A 87 26.56 6.91 3.00
N GLU A 88 26.66 7.23 1.71
CA GLU A 88 26.35 8.57 1.21
C GLU A 88 24.90 9.00 1.52
N LYS A 89 24.73 10.32 1.64
CA LYS A 89 23.43 10.94 1.89
C LYS A 89 22.45 10.59 0.78
N ARG A 90 21.28 10.08 1.14
CA ARG A 90 20.25 9.72 0.18
C ARG A 90 19.57 10.98 -0.37
N LEU A 91 19.29 10.98 -1.67
CA LEU A 91 18.64 12.11 -2.36
C LEU A 91 17.29 12.46 -1.69
N ARG A 92 17.04 13.76 -1.51
CA ARG A 92 15.74 14.25 -1.04
C ARG A 92 14.90 14.61 -2.25
N VAL A 93 13.68 14.10 -2.28
CA VAL A 93 12.74 14.35 -3.37
C VAL A 93 12.18 15.77 -3.24
N ALA A 94 12.15 16.53 -4.33
CA ALA A 94 11.58 17.88 -4.33
C ALA A 94 10.09 17.84 -3.96
N LEU A 95 9.62 18.82 -3.17
CA LEU A 95 8.25 18.86 -2.67
C LEU A 95 7.20 18.84 -3.79
N ARG A 96 7.51 19.46 -4.95
CA ARG A 96 6.65 19.43 -6.14
C ARG A 96 6.43 18.01 -6.66
N ASP A 97 7.49 17.21 -6.72
CA ASP A 97 7.42 15.82 -7.18
C ASP A 97 6.77 14.92 -6.13
N GLN A 98 7.00 15.21 -4.84
CA GLN A 98 6.27 14.56 -3.75
C GLN A 98 4.77 14.81 -3.86
N LEU A 99 4.34 16.05 -4.08
CA LEU A 99 2.92 16.39 -4.19
C LEU A 99 2.29 15.77 -5.45
N ARG A 100 3.03 15.73 -6.56
CA ARG A 100 2.52 15.17 -7.82
C ARG A 100 2.40 13.66 -7.80
N TRP A 101 3.35 12.95 -7.19
CA TRP A 101 3.47 11.50 -7.32
C TRP A 101 3.28 10.73 -6.01
N LEU A 102 3.72 11.28 -4.87
CA LEU A 102 3.67 10.59 -3.58
C LEU A 102 2.42 10.93 -2.78
N ALA A 103 1.89 12.15 -2.90
CA ALA A 103 0.67 12.54 -2.21
C ALA A 103 -0.55 11.71 -2.65
N PRO A 104 -0.78 11.40 -3.95
CA PRO A 104 -1.88 10.53 -4.36
C PRO A 104 -1.78 9.13 -3.74
N ILE A 105 -0.56 8.59 -3.62
CA ILE A 105 -0.30 7.29 -2.99
C ILE A 105 -0.69 7.35 -1.50
N GLY A 106 -0.21 8.38 -0.79
CA GLY A 106 -0.45 8.53 0.64
C GLY A 106 -1.92 8.81 0.99
N VAL A 107 -2.57 9.71 0.23
CA VAL A 107 -3.99 10.03 0.39
C VAL A 107 -4.83 8.78 0.14
N CYS A 108 -4.63 8.09 -1.00
CA CYS A 108 -5.39 6.87 -1.29
C CYS A 108 -5.12 5.77 -0.26
N ALA A 109 -3.90 5.64 0.29
CA ALA A 109 -3.63 4.68 1.35
C ALA A 109 -4.43 4.93 2.63
N SER A 110 -4.53 6.20 3.04
CA SER A 110 -5.29 6.56 4.23
C SER A 110 -6.79 6.45 4.04
N PHE A 111 -7.30 6.83 2.87
CA PHE A 111 -8.71 6.62 2.52
C PHE A 111 -9.05 5.13 2.42
N ASP A 112 -8.19 4.32 1.80
CA ASP A 112 -8.31 2.86 1.75
C ASP A 112 -8.46 2.28 3.16
N ILE A 113 -7.51 2.56 4.05
CA ILE A 113 -7.53 2.04 5.43
C ILE A 113 -8.72 2.61 6.23
N GLY A 114 -9.00 3.91 6.08
CA GLY A 114 -10.05 4.58 6.84
C GLY A 114 -11.46 4.09 6.49
N LEU A 115 -11.78 4.12 5.20
CA LEU A 115 -13.09 3.71 4.69
C LEU A 115 -13.29 2.20 4.86
N SER A 116 -12.25 1.38 4.70
CA SER A 116 -12.33 -0.08 4.92
C SER A 116 -12.67 -0.43 6.36
N ASN A 117 -12.01 0.22 7.33
CA ASN A 117 -12.31 0.00 8.74
C ASN A 117 -13.69 0.52 9.13
N TRP A 118 -14.11 1.65 8.56
CA TRP A 118 -15.44 2.20 8.82
C TRP A 118 -16.57 1.32 8.22
N ALA A 119 -16.35 0.77 7.02
CA ALA A 119 -17.32 -0.09 6.36
C ALA A 119 -17.68 -1.35 7.16
N LEU A 120 -16.74 -1.88 7.96
CA LEU A 120 -16.97 -3.02 8.85
C LEU A 120 -18.03 -2.77 9.93
N LYS A 121 -18.43 -1.51 10.18
CA LYS A 121 -19.59 -1.19 11.04
C LYS A 121 -20.93 -1.48 10.36
N TYR A 122 -20.97 -1.49 9.03
CA TYR A 122 -22.20 -1.66 8.24
C TYR A 122 -22.31 -3.05 7.59
N VAL A 123 -21.17 -3.70 7.32
CA VAL A 123 -21.13 -4.99 6.63
C VAL A 123 -20.41 -6.06 7.42
N THR A 124 -20.72 -7.32 7.12
CA THR A 124 -20.00 -8.47 7.67
C THR A 124 -18.57 -8.54 7.15
N VAL A 125 -17.68 -9.17 7.92
CA VAL A 125 -16.28 -9.40 7.51
C VAL A 125 -16.21 -10.22 6.21
N SER A 126 -17.14 -11.15 5.99
CA SER A 126 -17.23 -11.94 4.75
C SER A 126 -17.59 -11.09 3.55
N LEU A 127 -18.61 -10.22 3.67
CA LEU A 127 -18.97 -9.27 2.60
C LEU A 127 -17.84 -8.28 2.33
N TYR A 128 -17.19 -7.78 3.39
CA TYR A 128 -15.99 -6.96 3.28
C TYR A 128 -14.89 -7.68 2.50
N THR A 129 -14.59 -8.94 2.82
CA THR A 129 -13.52 -9.69 2.17
C THR A 129 -13.79 -9.92 0.68
N MET A 130 -15.04 -10.26 0.34
CA MET A 130 -15.46 -10.47 -1.04
C MET A 130 -15.47 -9.17 -1.84
N ALA A 131 -16.10 -8.11 -1.32
CA ALA A 131 -16.13 -6.81 -1.99
C ALA A 131 -14.71 -6.21 -2.10
N LYS A 132 -13.86 -6.31 -1.08
CA LYS A 132 -12.50 -5.78 -1.14
C LYS A 132 -11.63 -6.47 -2.20
N SER A 133 -11.94 -7.72 -2.57
CA SER A 133 -11.24 -8.42 -3.65
C SER A 133 -11.41 -7.76 -5.02
N THR A 134 -12.44 -6.92 -5.23
CA THR A 134 -12.61 -6.10 -6.44
C THR A 134 -11.53 -5.04 -6.60
N SER A 135 -10.72 -4.77 -5.57
CA SER A 135 -9.54 -3.92 -5.69
C SER A 135 -8.63 -4.34 -6.85
N ILE A 136 -8.57 -5.63 -7.17
CA ILE A 136 -7.83 -6.14 -8.34
C ILE A 136 -8.39 -5.57 -9.65
N LEU A 137 -9.72 -5.42 -9.78
CA LEU A 137 -10.36 -4.81 -10.95
C LEU A 137 -9.91 -3.36 -11.11
N PHE A 138 -9.89 -2.61 -10.00
CA PHE A 138 -9.42 -1.22 -10.02
C PHE A 138 -7.91 -1.14 -10.32
N ILE A 139 -7.09 -2.04 -9.77
CA ILE A 139 -5.66 -2.11 -10.10
C ILE A 139 -5.48 -2.31 -11.61
N VAL A 140 -6.18 -3.28 -12.20
CA VAL A 140 -6.09 -3.54 -13.65
C VAL A 140 -6.61 -2.34 -14.45
N ALA A 141 -7.74 -1.76 -14.07
CA ALA A 141 -8.32 -0.61 -14.76
C ALA A 141 -7.38 0.60 -14.75
N PHE A 142 -6.80 0.95 -13.60
CA PHE A 142 -5.84 2.04 -13.49
C PHE A 142 -4.49 1.72 -14.16
N ALA A 143 -4.05 0.46 -14.14
CA ALA A 143 -2.84 0.03 -14.85
C ALA A 143 -2.99 0.19 -16.37
N LEU A 144 -4.15 -0.18 -16.93
CA LEU A 144 -4.47 0.03 -18.34
C LEU A 144 -4.61 1.52 -18.67
N PHE A 145 -5.30 2.29 -17.81
CA PHE A 145 -5.46 3.74 -17.99
C PHE A 145 -4.12 4.48 -18.01
N LEU A 146 -3.20 4.12 -17.10
CA LEU A 146 -1.84 4.67 -17.04
C LEU A 146 -0.87 4.03 -18.05
N ARG A 147 -1.36 3.10 -18.90
CA ARG A 147 -0.59 2.35 -19.90
C ARG A 147 0.62 1.61 -19.31
N LEU A 148 0.50 1.14 -18.08
CA LEU A 148 1.47 0.28 -17.40
C LEU A 148 1.41 -1.16 -17.93
N GLU A 149 0.22 -1.64 -18.29
CA GLU A 149 -0.04 -3.00 -18.77
C GLU A 149 -0.70 -2.97 -20.15
N ARG A 150 -0.48 -3.99 -20.98
CA ARG A 150 -1.17 -4.15 -22.27
C ARG A 150 -2.46 -4.95 -22.09
N TRP A 151 -3.50 -4.62 -22.84
CA TRP A 151 -4.74 -5.39 -22.81
C TRP A 151 -4.51 -6.83 -23.25
N ARG A 152 -4.99 -7.79 -22.45
CA ARG A 152 -4.93 -9.24 -22.73
C ARG A 152 -6.29 -9.85 -22.40
N ALA A 153 -6.75 -10.79 -23.23
CA ALA A 153 -8.04 -11.46 -23.03
C ALA A 153 -8.14 -12.16 -21.66
N SER A 154 -7.03 -12.68 -21.14
CA SER A 154 -6.96 -13.29 -19.80
C SER A 154 -7.32 -12.32 -18.68
N LEU A 155 -6.93 -11.03 -18.79
CA LEU A 155 -7.30 -9.99 -17.82
C LEU A 155 -8.81 -9.73 -17.85
N GLY A 156 -9.40 -9.68 -19.06
CA GLY A 156 -10.84 -9.53 -19.23
C GLY A 156 -11.63 -10.70 -18.60
N VAL A 157 -11.19 -11.94 -18.84
CA VAL A 157 -11.83 -13.12 -18.23
C VAL A 157 -11.71 -13.10 -16.71
N ALA A 158 -10.54 -12.80 -16.16
CA ALA A 158 -10.35 -12.66 -14.72
C ALA A 158 -11.24 -11.56 -14.13
N ALA A 159 -11.39 -10.43 -14.83
CA ALA A 159 -12.24 -9.34 -14.38
C ALA A 159 -13.72 -9.74 -14.31
N VAL A 160 -14.23 -10.42 -15.35
CA VAL A 160 -15.60 -10.94 -15.38
C VAL A 160 -15.84 -11.96 -14.26
N LEU A 161 -14.87 -12.85 -14.00
CA LEU A 161 -14.97 -13.84 -12.93
C LEU A 161 -15.02 -13.20 -11.53
N ILE A 162 -14.21 -12.17 -11.27
CA ILE A 162 -14.24 -11.46 -9.98
C ILE A 162 -15.57 -10.70 -9.82
N ALA A 163 -16.02 -10.00 -10.87
CA ALA A 163 -17.28 -9.26 -10.84
C ALA A 163 -18.50 -10.19 -10.64
N SER A 164 -18.53 -11.33 -11.32
CA SER A 164 -19.60 -12.33 -11.15
C SER A 164 -19.56 -12.97 -9.78
N GLY A 165 -18.37 -13.25 -9.23
CA GLY A 165 -18.21 -13.75 -7.86
C GLY A 165 -18.77 -12.81 -6.81
N LEU A 166 -18.51 -11.50 -6.94
CA LEU A 166 -19.10 -10.49 -6.05
C LEU A 166 -20.62 -10.41 -6.23
N PHE A 167 -21.12 -10.40 -7.47
CA PHE A 167 -22.55 -10.35 -7.76
C PHE A 167 -23.30 -11.54 -7.14
N LEU A 168 -22.80 -12.77 -7.33
CA LEU A 168 -23.39 -13.97 -6.74
C LEU A 168 -23.36 -13.95 -5.21
N PHE A 169 -22.26 -13.45 -4.62
CA PHE A 169 -22.14 -13.33 -3.17
C PHE A 169 -23.15 -12.31 -2.60
N THR A 170 -23.29 -11.16 -3.26
CA THR A 170 -24.20 -10.10 -2.82
C THR A 170 -25.67 -10.47 -3.04
N TRP A 171 -26.00 -11.19 -4.11
CA TRP A 171 -27.36 -11.64 -4.42
C TRP A 171 -28.03 -12.44 -3.28
N ARG A 172 -27.24 -13.25 -2.55
CA ARG A 172 -27.75 -14.09 -1.46
C ARG A 172 -27.61 -13.45 -0.07
N SER A 173 -26.98 -12.29 0.03
CA SER A 173 -26.69 -11.65 1.31
C SER A 173 -27.89 -10.84 1.80
N SER A 174 -28.55 -11.29 2.87
CA SER A 174 -29.67 -10.59 3.51
C SER A 174 -29.25 -9.38 4.37
N GLN A 175 -27.95 -9.14 4.54
CA GLN A 175 -27.37 -8.06 5.37
C GLN A 175 -26.65 -7.00 4.52
N LEU A 176 -27.14 -6.75 3.31
CA LEU A 176 -26.53 -5.80 2.39
C LEU A 176 -26.88 -4.36 2.81
N ASP A 177 -25.98 -3.69 3.53
CA ASP A 177 -26.01 -2.22 3.65
C ASP A 177 -25.27 -1.61 2.46
N VAL A 178 -26.02 -0.95 1.57
CA VAL A 178 -25.49 -0.29 0.37
C VAL A 178 -24.42 0.75 0.71
N ARG A 179 -24.55 1.46 1.84
CA ARG A 179 -23.54 2.45 2.27
C ARG A 179 -22.22 1.77 2.58
N GLY A 180 -22.26 0.65 3.28
CA GLY A 180 -21.08 -0.15 3.58
C GLY A 180 -20.42 -0.70 2.32
N LEU A 181 -21.21 -1.18 1.36
CA LEU A 181 -20.70 -1.62 0.07
C LEU A 181 -20.03 -0.48 -0.71
N LEU A 182 -20.66 0.70 -0.80
CA LEU A 182 -20.08 1.87 -1.46
C LEU A 182 -18.76 2.32 -0.81
N LEU A 183 -18.66 2.28 0.51
CA LEU A 183 -17.42 2.58 1.23
C LEU A 183 -16.30 1.58 0.88
N ILE A 184 -16.63 0.28 0.75
CA ILE A 184 -15.65 -0.74 0.36
C ILE A 184 -15.19 -0.56 -1.07
N GLU A 185 -16.11 -0.30 -2.00
CA GLU A 185 -15.76 -0.09 -3.41
C GLU A 185 -14.92 1.19 -3.59
N LEU A 186 -15.23 2.27 -2.86
CA LEU A 186 -14.39 3.47 -2.84
C LEU A 186 -13.00 3.17 -2.26
N ALA A 187 -12.94 2.40 -1.17
CA ALA A 187 -11.67 1.97 -0.60
C ALA A 187 -10.88 1.08 -1.57
N ALA A 188 -11.55 0.20 -2.31
CA ALA A 188 -10.96 -0.68 -3.32
C ALA A 188 -10.42 0.12 -4.52
N ALA A 189 -11.13 1.16 -4.95
CA ALA A 189 -10.64 2.11 -5.94
C ALA A 189 -9.38 2.84 -5.46
N CYS A 190 -9.36 3.30 -4.19
CA CYS A 190 -8.17 3.87 -3.57
C CYS A 190 -7.00 2.87 -3.52
N THR A 191 -7.26 1.59 -3.20
CA THR A 191 -6.24 0.52 -3.30
C THR A 191 -5.68 0.43 -4.72
N GLY A 192 -6.55 0.48 -5.74
CA GLY A 192 -6.17 0.50 -7.16
C GLY A 192 -5.22 1.64 -7.51
N VAL A 193 -5.59 2.88 -7.18
CA VAL A 193 -4.74 4.06 -7.40
C VAL A 193 -3.42 3.92 -6.65
N ARG A 194 -3.47 3.55 -5.37
CA ARG A 194 -2.27 3.42 -4.52
C ARG A 194 -1.24 2.49 -5.12
N TRP A 195 -1.64 1.27 -5.51
CA TRP A 195 -0.70 0.28 -6.05
C TRP A 195 -0.22 0.64 -7.44
N THR A 196 -1.09 1.12 -8.33
CA THR A 196 -0.70 1.48 -9.71
C THR A 196 0.20 2.70 -9.78
N VAL A 197 -0.06 3.74 -8.99
CA VAL A 197 0.82 4.91 -8.89
C VAL A 197 2.12 4.55 -8.18
N SER A 198 2.07 3.69 -7.14
CA SER A 198 3.29 3.16 -6.52
C SER A 198 4.18 2.42 -7.52
N GLN A 199 3.57 1.57 -8.35
CA GLN A 199 4.26 0.84 -9.41
C GLN A 199 4.87 1.81 -10.42
N LEU A 200 4.10 2.79 -10.89
CA LEU A 200 4.56 3.83 -11.81
C LEU A 200 5.78 4.57 -11.28
N VAL A 201 5.77 4.95 -9.98
CA VAL A 201 6.86 5.71 -9.34
C VAL A 201 8.10 4.85 -9.14
N MET A 202 7.94 3.61 -8.69
CA MET A 202 9.08 2.72 -8.40
C MET A 202 9.73 2.16 -9.66
N GLN A 203 8.96 1.94 -10.73
CA GLN A 203 9.49 1.39 -11.98
C GLN A 203 10.12 2.47 -12.87
N SER A 204 9.65 3.72 -12.79
CA SER A 204 10.10 4.81 -13.66
C SER A 204 11.39 5.49 -13.17
N GLU A 205 12.53 5.21 -13.82
CA GLU A 205 13.80 5.93 -13.57
C GLU A 205 13.68 7.46 -13.77
N GLN A 206 12.82 7.91 -14.69
CA GLN A 206 12.78 9.31 -15.15
C GLN A 206 11.82 10.22 -14.37
N LYS A 207 10.90 9.67 -13.55
CA LYS A 207 9.81 10.45 -12.92
C LYS A 207 10.13 10.87 -11.49
N CYS A 208 10.77 9.98 -10.74
CA CYS A 208 11.15 10.20 -9.36
C CYS A 208 12.37 9.34 -9.10
N SER A 209 13.52 9.93 -8.73
CA SER A 209 14.76 9.21 -8.44
C SER A 209 14.73 8.47 -7.08
N LEU A 210 13.58 7.85 -6.76
CA LEU A 210 13.40 7.02 -5.58
C LEU A 210 13.81 5.59 -5.93
N LYS A 211 15.12 5.30 -5.86
CA LYS A 211 15.65 3.97 -6.17
C LYS A 211 15.41 2.96 -5.05
N HIS A 212 15.12 3.41 -3.83
CA HIS A 212 15.05 2.55 -2.66
C HIS A 212 13.67 2.56 -1.98
N PRO A 213 13.07 1.38 -1.70
CA PRO A 213 11.78 1.22 -1.00
C PRO A 213 11.63 2.04 0.29
N LEU A 214 12.68 2.06 1.11
CA LEU A 214 12.74 2.87 2.33
C LEU A 214 12.47 4.36 2.08
N ASP A 215 13.06 4.95 1.04
CA ASP A 215 12.85 6.37 0.73
C ASP A 215 11.41 6.61 0.30
N MET A 216 10.78 5.67 -0.39
CA MET A 216 9.38 5.76 -0.74
C MET A 216 8.47 5.73 0.51
N ILE A 217 8.74 4.86 1.49
CA ILE A 217 7.98 4.84 2.75
C ILE A 217 8.11 6.19 3.46
N ILE A 218 9.34 6.69 3.64
CA ILE A 218 9.60 7.93 4.39
C ILE A 218 8.86 9.12 3.78
N HIS A 219 8.86 9.27 2.45
CA HIS A 219 8.26 10.43 1.81
C HIS A 219 6.73 10.28 1.60
N VAL A 220 6.17 9.06 1.59
CA VAL A 220 4.72 8.83 1.50
C VAL A 220 4.03 8.96 2.87
N GLN A 221 4.72 8.56 3.95
CA GLN A 221 4.14 8.47 5.30
C GLN A 221 3.57 9.81 5.84
N PRO A 222 4.17 10.98 5.60
CA PRO A 222 3.57 12.27 5.98
C PRO A 222 2.25 12.55 5.27
N TRP A 223 2.14 12.24 3.97
CA TRP A 223 0.89 12.41 3.22
C TRP A 223 -0.20 11.47 3.70
N MET A 224 0.17 10.24 4.11
CA MET A 224 -0.76 9.33 4.78
C MET A 224 -1.26 9.93 6.10
N LEU A 225 -0.37 10.49 6.91
CA LEU A 225 -0.73 11.09 8.19
C LEU A 225 -1.67 12.29 8.02
N LEU A 226 -1.37 13.18 7.06
CA LEU A 226 -2.22 14.32 6.74
C LEU A 226 -3.62 13.90 6.27
N ALA A 227 -3.72 12.81 5.51
CA ALA A 227 -4.99 12.32 4.98
C ALA A 227 -5.82 11.51 6.00
N ILE A 228 -5.20 10.78 6.93
CA ILE A 228 -5.93 10.00 7.94
C ILE A 228 -6.49 10.88 9.05
N LEU A 229 -5.81 11.98 9.38
CA LEU A 229 -6.19 12.90 10.45
C LEU A 229 -7.64 13.41 10.33
N PRO A 230 -8.11 13.96 9.20
CA PRO A 230 -9.52 14.35 9.07
C PRO A 230 -10.49 13.17 9.17
N LEU A 231 -10.10 11.97 8.74
CA LEU A 231 -10.93 10.77 8.86
C LEU A 231 -11.08 10.33 10.33
N VAL A 232 -10.01 10.42 11.13
CA VAL A 232 -10.08 10.17 12.58
C VAL A 232 -11.07 11.12 13.24
N PHE A 233 -10.98 12.43 12.95
CA PHE A 233 -11.91 13.41 13.52
C PHE A 233 -13.36 13.20 13.05
N LEU A 234 -13.57 12.85 11.78
CA LEU A 234 -14.92 12.66 11.23
C LEU A 234 -15.61 11.40 11.77
N PHE A 235 -14.86 10.31 11.93
CA PHE A 235 -15.42 8.99 12.23
C PHE A 235 -15.30 8.59 13.69
N GLU A 236 -14.19 8.95 14.36
CA GLU A 236 -13.91 8.60 15.75
C GLU A 236 -13.96 9.83 16.67
N GLY A 237 -14.13 11.04 16.14
CA GLY A 237 -14.04 12.28 16.92
C GLY A 237 -14.96 12.37 18.13
N SER A 238 -16.16 11.78 18.06
CA SER A 238 -17.10 11.73 19.18
C SER A 238 -16.68 10.77 20.30
N GLU A 239 -15.86 9.77 19.99
CA GLU A 239 -15.37 8.73 20.91
C GLU A 239 -13.99 9.07 21.50
N LEU A 240 -13.34 10.12 20.97
CA LEU A 240 -12.05 10.62 21.45
C LEU A 240 -12.22 11.34 22.80
N SER A 241 -11.97 10.60 23.89
CA SER A 241 -11.84 11.17 25.22
C SER A 241 -10.47 10.83 25.81
N PHE A 242 -9.99 11.65 26.77
CA PHE A 242 -8.74 11.35 27.49
C PHE A 242 -8.78 9.96 28.14
N GLU A 243 -9.94 9.52 28.62
CA GLU A 243 -10.10 8.19 29.21
C GLU A 243 -9.98 7.09 28.14
N THR A 244 -10.64 7.24 26.99
CA THR A 244 -10.56 6.26 25.89
C THR A 244 -9.14 6.14 25.32
N ILE A 245 -8.32 7.21 25.42
CA ILE A 245 -6.96 7.25 24.88
C ILE A 245 -5.93 6.56 25.80
N PHE A 246 -6.10 6.68 27.12
CA PHE A 246 -5.08 6.23 28.08
C PHE A 246 -5.47 4.97 28.87
N PHE A 247 -6.72 4.55 28.82
CA PHE A 247 -7.18 3.34 29.48
C PHE A 247 -7.21 2.14 28.50
N TYR A 248 -6.64 1.02 28.95
CA TYR A 248 -6.64 -0.25 28.25
C TYR A 248 -7.33 -1.30 29.12
N GLY A 249 -8.47 -1.82 28.69
CA GLY A 249 -9.21 -2.85 29.46
C GLY A 249 -9.63 -2.40 30.88
N GLY A 250 -9.83 -1.09 31.10
CA GLY A 250 -10.22 -0.53 32.40
C GLY A 250 -9.05 -0.18 33.34
N THR A 251 -7.80 -0.39 32.92
CA THR A 251 -6.60 0.02 33.67
C THR A 251 -5.81 1.09 32.92
N PHE A 252 -5.22 2.04 33.67
CA PHE A 252 -4.33 3.05 33.11
C PHE A 252 -2.97 2.42 32.81
N ALA A 253 -2.73 2.05 31.55
CA ALA A 253 -1.53 1.33 31.12
C ALA A 253 -0.89 1.95 29.85
N PRO A 254 -0.51 3.24 29.88
CA PRO A 254 -0.03 3.96 28.68
C PRO A 254 1.24 3.35 28.08
N ILE A 255 2.15 2.83 28.92
CA ILE A 255 3.41 2.20 28.47
C ILE A 255 3.12 0.92 27.69
N GLN A 256 2.18 0.10 28.16
CA GLN A 256 1.80 -1.14 27.50
C GLN A 256 1.15 -0.86 26.14
N ILE A 257 0.25 0.13 26.07
CA ILE A 257 -0.35 0.58 24.81
C ILE A 257 0.73 1.04 23.84
N LEU A 258 1.67 1.88 24.31
CA LEU A 258 2.78 2.36 23.48
C LEU A 258 3.65 1.23 22.94
N LEU A 259 3.99 0.25 23.78
CA LEU A 259 4.78 -0.92 23.37
C LEU A 259 4.03 -1.75 22.32
N LEU A 260 2.74 -1.99 22.51
CA LEU A 260 1.89 -2.70 21.57
C LEU A 260 1.84 -1.95 20.23
N ILE A 261 1.50 -0.66 20.22
CA ILE A 261 1.48 0.17 19.02
C ILE A 261 2.85 0.17 18.32
N THR A 262 3.94 0.21 19.09
CA THR A 262 5.30 0.19 18.52
C THR A 262 5.58 -1.14 17.82
N LEU A 263 5.20 -2.26 18.44
CA LEU A 263 5.32 -3.59 17.86
C LEU A 263 4.48 -3.74 16.58
N GLY A 264 3.21 -3.30 16.61
CA GLY A 264 2.35 -3.27 15.43
C GLY A 264 2.91 -2.41 14.30
N GLY A 265 3.44 -1.24 14.64
CA GLY A 265 4.13 -0.34 13.71
C GLY A 265 5.38 -0.97 13.07
N LEU A 266 6.18 -1.71 13.85
CA LEU A 266 7.37 -2.41 13.34
C LEU A 266 6.99 -3.55 12.38
N LEU A 267 5.97 -4.34 12.72
CA LEU A 267 5.42 -5.38 11.84
C LEU A 267 4.92 -4.78 10.53
N ALA A 268 4.15 -3.68 10.62
CA ALA A 268 3.64 -2.98 9.45
C ALA A 268 4.75 -2.36 8.59
N LEU A 269 5.81 -1.81 9.19
CA LEU A 269 6.98 -1.33 8.45
C LEU A 269 7.67 -2.47 7.70
N SER A 270 7.87 -3.60 8.37
CA SER A 270 8.56 -4.78 7.82
C SER A 270 7.79 -5.36 6.63
N MET A 271 6.47 -5.50 6.77
CA MET A 271 5.58 -5.95 5.70
C MET A 271 5.62 -4.99 4.50
N GLU A 272 5.51 -3.68 4.72
CA GLU A 272 5.50 -2.70 3.61
C GLU A 272 6.85 -2.62 2.90
N MET A 273 7.95 -2.73 3.65
CA MET A 273 9.30 -2.83 3.07
C MET A 273 9.41 -4.05 2.14
N ALA A 274 8.99 -5.23 2.59
CA ALA A 274 9.00 -6.44 1.76
C ALA A 274 8.14 -6.28 0.49
N GLY A 275 6.93 -5.71 0.62
CA GLY A 275 6.04 -5.47 -0.51
C GLY A 275 6.60 -4.48 -1.54
N LYS A 276 7.24 -3.39 -1.09
CA LYS A 276 7.85 -2.41 -2.00
C LYS A 276 9.13 -2.94 -2.66
N VAL A 277 9.95 -3.71 -1.94
CA VAL A 277 11.12 -4.41 -2.55
C VAL A 277 10.65 -5.31 -3.68
N LEU A 278 9.59 -6.09 -3.45
CA LEU A 278 8.99 -6.95 -4.47
C LEU A 278 8.53 -6.13 -5.69
N LEU A 279 7.85 -4.99 -5.46
CA LEU A 279 7.40 -4.09 -6.53
C LEU A 279 8.57 -3.54 -7.39
N SER A 280 9.70 -3.20 -6.78
CA SER A 280 10.88 -2.72 -7.52
C SER A 280 11.57 -3.81 -8.34
N ASP A 281 11.57 -5.05 -7.84
CA ASP A 281 12.24 -6.16 -8.51
C ASP A 281 11.42 -6.73 -9.69
N PHE A 282 10.11 -6.45 -9.77
CA PHE A 282 9.24 -6.79 -10.90
C PHE A 282 9.46 -5.91 -12.16
N ARG A 283 10.64 -5.34 -12.33
CA ARG A 283 11.06 -4.73 -13.60
C ARG A 283 11.20 -5.84 -14.65
N GLY A 284 10.15 -6.01 -15.46
CA GLY A 284 10.19 -6.70 -16.75
C GLY A 284 10.33 -5.70 -17.88
#